data_AF-A0A0M0J6H5-F1
#
_entry.id   AF-A0A0M0J6H5-F1
#
_cell.length_a   1.000
_cell.length_b   1.000
_cell.length_c   1.000
_cell.angle_alpha   90.00
_cell.angle_beta   90.00
_cell.angle_gamma   90.00
#
_symmetry.space_group_name_H-M   'P 1'
#
loop_
_entity.id
_entity.type
_entity.pdbx_description
1 polymer ?
#
loop_
_entity_poly.entity_id
_entity_poly.type
_entity_poly.pdbx_seq_one_letter_code
_entity_poly.pdbx_strand_id
1 'polypeptide(L)'
;MSVVAVAAMLSLAFAPGQVGRVATVPLRTRPALCATEAPEAPEAPEAPMVERPKIETTCGFDYVPLLTALQAGEFREADQLTRDALITLAGDKAVDRGYVYFTEVPNLPVEDMATIERLWQAYSGGKFGYAVQAQAYMSKKVNRNFETFFERIGWKKADGTLVRWLPEAKNDEFIYDVDKAPKGHLPLTSTLRGQQLLKGLLTHKAWQRAEFKDVTF
;
A
#
# COMPACT_ATOMS: atom_id res chain seq x y z
N MET A 1 13.02 -62.26 21.94
CA MET A 1 14.42 -62.54 22.35
C MET A 1 15.00 -61.24 22.87
N SER A 2 15.62 -61.26 24.05
CA SER A 2 16.02 -60.04 24.79
C SER A 2 17.54 -59.85 24.82
N VAL A 3 18.04 -58.66 24.47
CA VAL A 3 19.35 -58.06 24.81
C VAL A 3 19.15 -56.52 24.70
N VAL A 4 19.28 -55.61 25.68
CA VAL A 4 19.87 -55.51 27.04
C VAL A 4 21.33 -55.04 27.09
N ALA A 5 21.62 -54.07 27.98
CA ALA A 5 22.94 -53.55 28.39
C ALA A 5 23.69 -52.64 27.38
N VAL A 6 24.47 -51.62 27.79
CA VAL A 6 24.71 -51.02 29.14
C VAL A 6 25.13 -49.54 29.01
N ALA A 7 24.96 -48.76 30.08
CA ALA A 7 25.34 -47.35 30.17
C ALA A 7 26.79 -47.12 30.64
N ALA A 8 27.34 -45.93 30.38
CA ALA A 8 28.51 -45.41 31.10
C ALA A 8 28.32 -43.92 31.41
N MET A 9 28.17 -43.58 32.70
CA MET A 9 28.29 -42.21 33.20
C MET A 9 29.76 -41.91 33.52
N LEU A 10 30.18 -40.66 33.36
CA LEU A 10 31.25 -40.08 34.19
C LEU A 10 30.75 -38.77 34.81
N SER A 11 30.70 -38.74 36.13
CA SER A 11 30.52 -37.54 36.95
C SER A 11 31.86 -37.14 37.58
N LEU A 12 32.06 -35.85 37.83
CA LEU A 12 33.10 -35.37 38.76
C LEU A 12 32.51 -34.32 39.72
N ALA A 13 32.72 -34.53 41.02
CA ALA A 13 32.36 -33.66 42.15
C ALA A 13 33.31 -32.44 42.23
N PHE A 14 32.93 -31.23 42.64
CA PHE A 14 32.37 -30.73 43.93
C PHE A 14 33.34 -30.77 45.13
N ALA A 15 33.86 -29.60 45.53
CA ALA A 15 34.25 -29.24 46.91
C ALA A 15 34.45 -27.70 47.07
N PRO A 16 34.35 -27.10 48.28
CA PRO A 16 33.97 -25.68 48.42
C PRO A 16 34.86 -24.76 49.28
N GLY A 17 34.72 -23.44 49.05
CA GLY A 17 34.54 -22.42 50.11
C GLY A 17 35.76 -21.66 50.70
N GLN A 18 35.64 -20.33 50.81
CA GLN A 18 35.84 -19.59 52.06
C GLN A 18 35.30 -18.14 52.01
N VAL A 19 35.05 -17.56 53.19
CA VAL A 19 34.36 -16.26 53.41
C VAL A 19 35.37 -15.17 53.80
N GLY A 20 35.25 -13.96 53.23
CA GLY A 20 36.15 -12.83 53.48
C GLY A 20 35.44 -11.48 53.68
N ARG A 21 35.25 -11.11 54.96
CA ARG A 21 34.91 -9.81 55.58
C ARG A 21 34.47 -8.60 54.73
N VAL A 22 33.37 -8.00 55.19
CA VAL A 22 32.91 -6.62 54.90
C VAL A 22 33.92 -5.57 55.37
N ALA A 23 34.10 -4.50 54.59
CA ALA A 23 34.72 -3.25 55.02
C ALA A 23 33.87 -2.04 54.58
N THR A 24 33.38 -1.27 55.55
CA THR A 24 32.60 -0.05 55.36
C THR A 24 33.47 1.21 55.41
N VAL A 25 33.41 2.07 54.39
CA VAL A 25 33.94 3.45 54.41
C VAL A 25 33.11 4.32 53.45
N PRO A 26 33.10 5.68 53.54
CA PRO A 26 31.88 6.35 53.97
C PRO A 26 31.23 7.26 52.90
N LEU A 27 29.98 7.64 53.18
CA LEU A 27 29.28 8.70 52.44
C LEU A 27 30.05 10.02 52.49
N ARG A 28 30.33 10.61 51.32
CA ARG A 28 30.84 11.98 51.20
C ARG A 28 29.92 12.78 50.27
N THR A 29 29.41 13.90 50.77
CA THR A 29 28.34 14.69 50.15
C THR A 29 28.85 15.82 49.26
N ARG A 30 28.23 15.94 48.06
CA ARG A 30 28.04 17.18 47.26
C ARG A 30 29.32 17.82 46.65
N PRO A 31 29.21 18.69 45.60
CA PRO A 31 28.03 19.41 45.11
C PRO A 31 27.64 19.14 43.63
N ALA A 32 26.70 19.96 43.12
CA ALA A 32 26.11 19.90 41.78
C ALA A 32 26.86 20.75 40.74
N LEU A 33 26.29 20.79 39.52
CA LEU A 33 26.68 21.52 38.30
C LEU A 33 27.78 20.89 37.44
N CYS A 34 27.36 20.23 36.37
CA CYS A 34 27.48 20.84 35.04
C CYS A 34 26.37 20.32 34.12
N ALA A 35 25.68 21.21 33.42
CA ALA A 35 24.77 20.81 32.36
C ALA A 35 25.60 20.47 31.12
N THR A 36 25.31 19.33 30.51
CA THR A 36 25.68 19.05 29.12
C THR A 36 24.40 18.70 28.40
N GLU A 37 23.94 19.60 27.53
CA GLU A 37 22.89 19.27 26.56
C GLU A 37 23.35 18.04 25.77
N ALA A 38 22.50 17.02 25.74
CA ALA A 38 22.69 15.92 24.80
C ALA A 38 22.48 16.48 23.39
N PRO A 39 23.30 16.09 22.40
CA PRO A 39 23.13 16.58 21.04
C PRO A 39 21.76 16.13 20.52
N GLU A 40 20.95 17.12 20.13
CA GLU A 40 19.65 16.92 19.53
C GLU A 40 19.82 16.10 18.24
N ALA A 41 19.11 14.97 18.15
CA ALA A 41 19.17 14.12 16.98
C ALA A 41 18.59 14.90 15.77
N PRO A 42 19.19 14.82 14.57
CA PRO A 42 18.72 15.59 13.43
C PRO A 42 17.28 15.20 13.10
N GLU A 43 16.37 16.17 13.20
CA GLU A 43 14.97 16.00 12.83
C GLU A 43 14.88 15.55 11.37
N ALA A 44 14.21 14.43 11.15
CA ALA A 44 13.91 13.97 9.79
C ALA A 44 13.05 15.02 9.10
N PRO A 45 13.26 15.30 7.79
CA PRO A 45 12.55 16.36 7.10
C PRO A 45 11.04 16.14 7.17
N GLU A 46 10.32 17.09 7.77
CA GLU A 46 8.86 17.05 7.85
C GLU A 46 8.29 16.97 6.43
N ALA A 47 7.63 15.84 6.12
CA ALA A 47 6.91 15.69 4.87
C ALA A 47 5.83 16.80 4.79
N PRO A 48 5.58 17.39 3.60
CA PRO A 48 4.63 18.48 3.46
C PRO A 48 3.26 18.06 4.02
N MET A 49 2.61 18.96 4.76
CA MET A 49 1.33 18.70 5.41
C MET A 49 0.21 18.49 4.38
N VAL A 50 0.10 17.27 3.85
CA VAL A 50 -1.05 16.81 3.07
C VAL A 50 -2.24 16.73 4.02
N GLU A 51 -3.21 17.63 3.85
CA GLU A 51 -4.46 17.60 4.60
C GLU A 51 -5.10 16.21 4.45
N ARG A 52 -5.45 15.58 5.58
CA ARG A 52 -5.87 14.17 5.59
C ARG A 52 -7.15 14.02 4.75
N PRO A 53 -7.16 13.17 3.71
CA PRO A 53 -8.33 13.03 2.85
C PRO A 53 -9.57 12.61 3.62
N LYS A 54 -10.72 13.15 3.22
CA LYS A 54 -12.02 12.78 3.80
C LYS A 54 -12.31 11.31 3.51
N ILE A 55 -12.36 10.47 4.55
CA ILE A 55 -12.72 9.05 4.47
C ILE A 55 -14.22 8.93 4.72
N GLU A 56 -14.95 8.37 3.75
CA GLU A 56 -16.38 8.06 3.82
C GLU A 56 -16.60 6.61 3.38
N THR A 57 -17.47 5.88 4.08
CA THR A 57 -17.83 4.50 3.73
C THR A 57 -19.32 4.27 3.97
N THR A 58 -19.95 3.51 3.07
CA THR A 58 -21.36 3.09 3.19
C THR A 58 -21.46 1.69 3.79
N CYS A 59 -20.42 0.86 3.64
CA CYS A 59 -20.39 -0.53 4.08
C CYS A 59 -19.46 -0.81 5.27
N GLY A 60 -18.78 0.20 5.80
CA GLY A 60 -17.85 0.05 6.93
C GLY A 60 -16.51 -0.55 6.55
N PHE A 61 -16.04 -0.35 5.31
CA PHE A 61 -14.73 -0.85 4.88
C PHE A 61 -13.61 -0.08 5.58
N ASP A 62 -12.60 -0.81 6.09
CA ASP A 62 -11.45 -0.20 6.75
C ASP A 62 -10.40 0.26 5.72
N TYR A 63 -10.30 1.58 5.56
CA TYR A 63 -9.34 2.23 4.68
C TYR A 63 -7.99 2.51 5.32
N VAL A 64 -7.79 2.23 6.62
CA VAL A 64 -6.51 2.49 7.32
C VAL A 64 -5.32 1.80 6.64
N PRO A 65 -5.38 0.51 6.22
CA PRO A 65 -4.25 -0.13 5.54
C PRO A 65 -3.88 0.58 4.23
N LEU A 66 -4.88 0.95 3.40
CA LEU A 66 -4.65 1.64 2.13
C LEU A 66 -4.08 3.05 2.35
N LEU A 67 -4.61 3.77 3.35
CA LEU A 67 -4.10 5.08 3.78
C LEU A 67 -2.62 4.98 4.21
N THR A 68 -2.27 4.00 5.04
CA THR A 68 -0.90 3.81 5.54
C THR A 68 0.07 3.43 4.41
N ALA A 69 -0.30 2.52 3.51
CA ALA A 69 0.53 2.16 2.36
C ALA A 69 0.80 3.37 1.44
N LEU A 70 -0.25 4.16 1.14
CA LEU A 70 -0.12 5.37 0.32
C LEU A 70 0.71 6.47 1.01
N GLN A 71 0.54 6.67 2.32
CA GLN A 71 1.37 7.60 3.10
C GLN A 71 2.85 7.23 3.13
N ALA A 72 3.16 5.93 3.16
CA ALA A 72 4.54 5.42 3.11
C ALA A 72 5.16 5.45 1.71
N GLY A 73 4.38 5.76 0.66
CA GLY A 73 4.83 5.66 -0.73
C GLY A 73 4.89 4.21 -1.27
N GLU A 74 4.30 3.24 -0.57
CA GLU A 74 4.28 1.83 -0.93
C GLU A 74 3.20 1.53 -1.99
N PHE A 75 3.32 2.16 -3.16
CA PHE A 75 2.28 2.14 -4.20
C PHE A 75 1.96 0.74 -4.75
N ARG A 76 2.88 -0.23 -4.62
CA ARG A 76 2.62 -1.63 -5.00
C ARG A 76 1.69 -2.33 -4.00
N GLU A 77 1.87 -2.05 -2.72
CA GLU A 77 0.97 -2.55 -1.67
C GLU A 77 -0.38 -1.83 -1.73
N ALA A 78 -0.38 -0.52 -1.94
CA ALA A 78 -1.61 0.26 -2.15
C ALA A 78 -2.42 -0.23 -3.37
N ASP A 79 -1.77 -0.66 -4.45
CA ASP A 79 -2.43 -1.27 -5.61
C ASP A 79 -3.14 -2.58 -5.24
N GLN A 80 -2.45 -3.46 -4.50
CA GLN A 80 -3.03 -4.72 -4.04
C GLN A 80 -4.20 -4.49 -3.08
N LEU A 81 -4.03 -3.62 -2.07
CA LEU A 81 -5.08 -3.23 -1.14
C LEU A 81 -6.29 -2.59 -1.84
N THR A 82 -6.06 -1.86 -2.95
CA THR A 82 -7.15 -1.31 -3.78
C THR A 82 -7.93 -2.42 -4.50
N ARG A 83 -7.26 -3.46 -5.00
CA ARG A 83 -7.92 -4.63 -5.60
C ARG A 83 -8.74 -5.39 -4.56
N ASP A 84 -8.20 -5.57 -3.36
CA ASP A 84 -8.87 -6.29 -2.27
C ASP A 84 -10.08 -5.50 -1.73
N ALA A 85 -9.98 -4.17 -1.68
CA ALA A 85 -11.10 -3.28 -1.42
C ALA A 85 -12.20 -3.45 -2.48
N LEU A 86 -11.88 -3.39 -3.78
CA LEU A 86 -12.86 -3.59 -4.86
C LEU A 86 -13.55 -4.97 -4.79
N ILE A 87 -12.81 -6.02 -4.44
CA ILE A 87 -13.36 -7.37 -4.24
C ILE A 87 -14.34 -7.38 -3.07
N THR A 88 -13.97 -6.78 -1.93
CA THR A 88 -14.81 -6.70 -0.73
C THR A 88 -16.08 -5.87 -0.98
N LEU A 89 -15.95 -4.72 -1.65
CA LEU A 89 -17.05 -3.82 -2.01
C LEU A 89 -18.03 -4.43 -3.02
N ALA A 90 -17.62 -5.44 -3.79
CA ALA A 90 -18.50 -6.20 -4.68
C ALA A 90 -19.30 -7.31 -3.94
N GLY A 91 -19.01 -7.55 -2.66
CA GLY A 91 -19.74 -8.46 -1.77
C GLY A 91 -19.26 -9.92 -1.79
N ASP A 92 -19.86 -10.76 -0.95
CA ASP A 92 -19.40 -12.11 -0.61
C ASP A 92 -19.03 -12.98 -1.83
N LYS A 93 -19.88 -12.96 -2.88
CA LYS A 93 -19.63 -13.73 -4.12
C LYS A 93 -18.37 -13.32 -4.87
N ALA A 94 -17.88 -12.09 -4.68
CA ALA A 94 -16.61 -11.61 -5.22
C ALA A 94 -15.43 -12.01 -4.33
N VAL A 95 -15.61 -11.97 -3.01
CA VAL A 95 -14.65 -12.45 -2.00
C VAL A 95 -14.37 -13.95 -2.22
N ASP A 96 -15.42 -14.78 -2.28
CA ASP A 96 -15.33 -16.25 -2.44
C ASP A 96 -14.48 -16.70 -3.65
N ARG A 97 -14.45 -15.89 -4.72
CA ARG A 97 -13.75 -16.20 -5.98
C ARG A 97 -12.49 -15.36 -6.21
N GLY A 98 -12.23 -14.34 -5.38
CA GLY A 98 -11.06 -13.46 -5.44
C GLY A 98 -10.97 -12.51 -6.64
N TYR A 99 -12.09 -12.09 -7.26
CA TYR A 99 -12.10 -11.06 -8.32
C TYR A 99 -13.49 -10.47 -8.58
N VAL A 100 -13.56 -9.25 -9.12
CA VAL A 100 -14.81 -8.54 -9.48
C VAL A 100 -15.24 -8.85 -10.93
N TYR A 101 -16.55 -9.06 -11.16
CA TYR A 101 -17.15 -9.08 -12.49
C TYR A 101 -17.61 -7.68 -12.90
N PHE A 102 -17.51 -7.36 -14.20
CA PHE A 102 -17.94 -6.06 -14.72
C PHE A 102 -19.42 -5.73 -14.45
N THR A 103 -20.27 -6.75 -14.26
CA THR A 103 -21.70 -6.63 -13.92
C THR A 103 -21.97 -6.16 -12.50
N GLU A 104 -20.98 -6.26 -11.59
CA GLU A 104 -21.11 -5.82 -10.20
C GLU A 104 -20.63 -4.37 -10.03
N VAL A 105 -19.78 -3.88 -10.93
CA VAL A 105 -19.24 -2.51 -10.87
C VAL A 105 -20.31 -1.41 -10.71
N PRO A 106 -21.49 -1.46 -11.37
CA PRO A 106 -22.55 -0.46 -11.15
C PRO A 106 -23.11 -0.40 -9.72
N ASN A 107 -22.91 -1.47 -8.94
CA ASN A 107 -23.38 -1.62 -7.57
C ASN A 107 -22.32 -1.22 -6.53
N LEU A 108 -21.07 -0.97 -6.93
CA LEU A 108 -20.04 -0.49 -6.02
C LEU A 108 -20.48 0.82 -5.35
N PRO A 109 -20.32 0.99 -4.02
CA PRO A 109 -20.82 2.18 -3.34
C PRO A 109 -20.09 3.44 -3.82
N VAL A 110 -20.83 4.55 -3.93
CA VAL A 110 -20.30 5.81 -4.46
C VAL A 110 -19.31 6.46 -3.50
N GLU A 111 -19.60 6.43 -2.19
CA GLU A 111 -18.74 7.01 -1.17
C GLU A 111 -17.42 6.25 -1.05
N ASP A 112 -17.48 4.92 -1.03
CA ASP A 112 -16.31 4.03 -0.95
C ASP A 112 -15.39 4.17 -2.18
N MET A 113 -15.97 4.24 -3.39
CA MET A 113 -15.22 4.54 -4.62
C MET A 113 -14.62 5.96 -4.62
N ALA A 114 -15.31 6.95 -4.04
CA ALA A 114 -14.79 8.31 -3.89
C ALA A 114 -13.64 8.37 -2.86
N THR A 115 -13.73 7.63 -1.76
CA THR A 115 -12.67 7.52 -0.75
C THR A 115 -11.40 6.92 -1.33
N ILE A 116 -11.50 5.82 -2.09
CA ILE A 116 -10.35 5.24 -2.80
C ILE A 116 -9.69 6.31 -3.70
N GLU A 117 -10.48 7.05 -4.49
CA GLU A 117 -9.95 8.08 -5.38
C GLU A 117 -9.26 9.23 -4.65
N ARG A 118 -9.86 9.75 -3.56
CA ARG A 118 -9.25 10.83 -2.74
C ARG A 118 -7.92 10.40 -2.14
N LEU A 119 -7.83 9.16 -1.65
CA LEU A 119 -6.59 8.62 -1.10
C LEU A 119 -5.50 8.54 -2.19
N TRP A 120 -5.82 7.97 -3.36
CA TRP A 120 -4.88 7.91 -4.48
C TRP A 120 -4.44 9.29 -4.95
N GLN A 121 -5.34 10.26 -5.08
CA GLN A 121 -4.98 11.62 -5.50
C GLN A 121 -4.09 12.33 -4.48
N ALA A 122 -4.45 12.29 -3.19
CA ALA A 122 -3.72 13.03 -2.16
C ALA A 122 -2.25 12.60 -2.02
N TYR A 123 -1.99 11.29 -2.10
CA TYR A 123 -0.64 10.74 -1.92
C TYR A 123 0.14 10.55 -3.22
N SER A 124 -0.46 10.80 -4.39
CA SER A 124 0.23 10.84 -5.69
C SER A 124 0.36 12.24 -6.29
N GLY A 125 -0.03 13.30 -5.57
CA GLY A 125 -0.08 14.66 -6.12
C GLY A 125 -1.06 14.81 -7.29
N GLY A 126 -2.19 14.09 -7.25
CA GLY A 126 -3.19 14.04 -8.32
C GLY A 126 -2.76 13.27 -9.57
N LYS A 127 -1.69 12.46 -9.49
CA LYS A 127 -1.13 11.74 -10.64
C LYS A 127 -1.79 10.38 -10.90
N PHE A 128 -2.32 9.73 -9.86
CA PHE A 128 -2.94 8.41 -9.90
C PHE A 128 -4.39 8.45 -9.44
N GLY A 129 -5.18 7.45 -9.86
CA GLY A 129 -6.61 7.36 -9.57
C GLY A 129 -7.44 6.84 -10.76
N TYR A 130 -8.60 6.24 -10.47
CA TYR A 130 -9.57 5.83 -11.47
C TYR A 130 -10.28 7.02 -12.14
N ALA A 131 -10.51 8.13 -11.43
CA ALA A 131 -11.05 9.34 -12.07
C ALA A 131 -10.02 9.97 -13.01
N VAL A 132 -8.73 10.00 -12.62
CA VAL A 132 -7.61 10.39 -13.49
C VAL A 132 -7.61 9.53 -14.78
N GLN A 133 -7.67 8.21 -14.64
CA GLN A 133 -7.77 7.30 -15.80
C GLN A 133 -9.04 7.53 -16.63
N ALA A 134 -10.20 7.76 -16.00
CA ALA A 134 -11.46 8.02 -16.69
C ALA A 134 -11.37 9.28 -17.58
N GLN A 135 -10.74 10.33 -17.08
CA GLN A 135 -10.48 11.57 -17.84
C GLN A 135 -9.52 11.31 -19.02
N ALA A 136 -8.48 10.50 -18.83
CA ALA A 136 -7.61 10.06 -19.92
C ALA A 136 -8.42 9.34 -21.02
N TYR A 137 -9.25 8.36 -20.63
CA TYR A 137 -10.05 7.53 -21.51
C TYR A 137 -11.12 8.30 -22.28
N MET A 138 -11.77 9.29 -21.64
CA MET A 138 -12.78 10.13 -22.27
C MET A 138 -12.21 11.32 -23.04
N SER A 139 -10.92 11.64 -22.90
CA SER A 139 -10.27 12.75 -23.61
C SER A 139 -10.35 12.63 -25.13
N LYS A 140 -10.43 13.76 -25.84
CA LYS A 140 -10.51 13.80 -27.32
C LYS A 140 -9.41 13.02 -28.05
N LYS A 141 -8.20 12.92 -27.46
CA LYS A 141 -7.05 12.19 -28.03
C LYS A 141 -7.21 10.67 -27.95
N VAL A 142 -7.87 10.16 -26.89
CA VAL A 142 -8.07 8.72 -26.66
C VAL A 142 -9.41 8.25 -27.22
N ASN A 143 -10.45 9.09 -27.11
CA ASN A 143 -11.80 8.87 -27.62
C ASN A 143 -12.35 7.46 -27.31
N ARG A 144 -12.18 7.02 -26.05
CA ARG A 144 -12.62 5.71 -25.53
C ARG A 144 -12.00 4.49 -26.24
N ASN A 145 -10.90 4.65 -26.98
CA ASN A 145 -10.12 3.55 -27.54
C ASN A 145 -9.11 3.04 -26.50
N PHE A 146 -9.15 1.74 -26.19
CA PHE A 146 -8.25 1.14 -25.21
C PHE A 146 -6.79 1.06 -25.66
N GLU A 147 -6.51 0.99 -26.97
CA GLU A 147 -5.14 0.92 -27.48
C GLU A 147 -4.38 2.22 -27.20
N THR A 148 -4.95 3.36 -27.59
CA THR A 148 -4.36 4.69 -27.32
C THR A 148 -4.46 5.10 -25.85
N PHE A 149 -5.42 4.53 -25.10
CA PHE A 149 -5.48 4.66 -23.65
C PHE A 149 -4.28 4.00 -22.97
N PHE A 150 -3.98 2.74 -23.28
CA PHE A 150 -2.86 2.01 -22.68
C PHE A 150 -1.51 2.64 -23.02
N GLU A 151 -1.33 3.17 -24.22
CA GLU A 151 -0.15 3.99 -24.54
C GLU A 151 -0.06 5.23 -23.64
N ARG A 152 -1.18 5.92 -23.42
CA ARG A 152 -1.22 7.19 -22.68
C ARG A 152 -0.98 7.03 -21.17
N ILE A 153 -1.34 5.89 -20.58
CA ILE A 153 -1.07 5.57 -19.16
C ILE A 153 0.13 4.63 -18.96
N GLY A 154 0.87 4.28 -20.01
CA GLY A 154 2.07 3.44 -19.93
C GLY A 154 1.82 1.96 -19.64
N TRP A 155 0.69 1.41 -20.07
CA TRP A 155 0.37 -0.02 -20.01
C TRP A 155 0.68 -0.75 -21.34
N LYS A 156 1.21 -0.05 -22.33
CA LYS A 156 1.72 -0.60 -23.60
C LYS A 156 3.19 -0.20 -23.76
N LYS A 157 4.04 -1.14 -24.16
CA LYS A 157 5.47 -0.94 -24.45
C LYS A 157 5.66 -0.34 -25.84
N ALA A 158 6.88 0.13 -26.11
CA ALA A 158 7.27 0.68 -27.42
C ALA A 158 7.21 -0.35 -28.58
N ASP A 159 7.31 -1.65 -28.30
CA ASP A 159 7.11 -2.73 -29.27
C ASP A 159 5.63 -3.05 -29.55
N GLY A 160 4.71 -2.35 -28.87
CA GLY A 160 3.27 -2.51 -28.98
C GLY A 160 2.65 -3.59 -28.07
N THR A 161 3.46 -4.34 -27.32
CA THR A 161 2.96 -5.35 -26.37
C THR A 161 2.44 -4.71 -25.08
N LEU A 162 1.50 -5.38 -24.40
CA LEU A 162 1.01 -4.91 -23.10
C LEU A 162 1.99 -5.27 -21.97
N VAL A 163 2.13 -4.33 -21.04
CA VAL A 163 2.89 -4.48 -19.78
C VAL A 163 2.25 -5.59 -18.93
N ARG A 164 3.09 -6.46 -18.35
CA ARG A 164 2.63 -7.60 -17.54
C ARG A 164 2.92 -7.40 -16.06
N TRP A 165 1.90 -7.64 -15.24
CA TRP A 165 2.03 -7.70 -13.80
C TRP A 165 2.61 -9.06 -13.42
N LEU A 166 3.68 -9.07 -12.62
CA LEU A 166 4.30 -10.29 -12.13
C LEU A 166 4.30 -10.36 -10.59
N PRO A 167 4.14 -11.55 -9.98
CA PRO A 167 4.16 -11.70 -8.52
C PRO A 167 5.46 -11.19 -7.88
N GLU A 168 6.59 -11.43 -8.56
CA GLU A 168 7.91 -10.96 -8.15
C GLU A 168 8.13 -9.49 -8.54
N ALA A 169 8.16 -8.60 -7.54
CA ALA A 169 8.36 -7.16 -7.75
C ALA A 169 9.62 -6.81 -8.57
N LYS A 170 10.69 -7.62 -8.47
CA LYS A 170 11.95 -7.42 -9.20
C LYS A 170 11.80 -7.52 -10.72
N ASN A 171 10.82 -8.30 -11.19
CA ASN A 171 10.56 -8.56 -12.60
C ASN A 171 9.28 -7.86 -13.10
N ASP A 172 8.54 -7.19 -12.20
CA ASP A 172 7.29 -6.50 -12.51
C ASP A 172 7.57 -5.32 -13.45
N GLU A 173 6.77 -5.21 -14.51
CA GLU A 173 7.00 -4.23 -15.58
C GLU A 173 6.27 -2.90 -15.34
N PHE A 174 5.43 -2.84 -14.29
CA PHE A 174 4.73 -1.64 -13.83
C PHE A 174 5.61 -0.75 -12.93
N ILE A 175 5.36 0.56 -12.97
CA ILE A 175 6.17 1.58 -12.28
C ILE A 175 5.40 2.07 -11.04
N TYR A 176 5.85 1.65 -9.87
CA TYR A 176 5.26 2.01 -8.56
C TYR A 176 5.94 3.24 -7.91
N ASP A 177 6.36 4.18 -8.75
CA ASP A 177 7.16 5.35 -8.37
C ASP A 177 6.47 6.60 -8.92
N VAL A 178 6.12 7.55 -8.03
CA VAL A 178 5.30 8.72 -8.39
C VAL A 178 6.00 9.59 -9.42
N ASP A 179 7.31 9.75 -9.37
CA ASP A 179 8.03 10.62 -10.29
C ASP A 179 8.14 9.98 -11.68
N LYS A 180 8.54 8.70 -11.72
CA LYS A 180 8.86 7.96 -12.95
C LYS A 180 7.62 7.48 -13.72
N ALA A 181 6.53 7.13 -13.04
CA ALA A 181 5.35 6.57 -13.70
C ALA A 181 4.63 7.61 -14.58
N PRO A 182 3.91 7.20 -15.64
CA PRO A 182 2.98 8.09 -16.34
C PRO A 182 1.78 8.50 -15.45
N LYS A 183 1.08 9.57 -15.85
CA LYS A 183 -0.18 9.97 -15.22
C LYS A 183 -1.25 8.89 -15.47
N GLY A 184 -2.05 8.58 -14.45
CA GLY A 184 -3.05 7.50 -14.47
C GLY A 184 -2.48 6.08 -14.55
N HIS A 185 -1.17 5.87 -14.35
CA HIS A 185 -0.56 4.54 -14.42
C HIS A 185 -1.10 3.57 -13.36
N LEU A 186 -1.47 4.09 -12.18
CA LEU A 186 -2.08 3.36 -11.07
C LEU A 186 -3.44 3.98 -10.69
N PRO A 187 -4.33 3.23 -10.02
CA PRO A 187 -4.26 1.79 -9.74
C PRO A 187 -4.48 0.91 -10.98
N LEU A 188 -4.02 -0.34 -10.92
CA LEU A 188 -4.09 -1.33 -11.98
C LEU A 188 -5.47 -2.00 -12.05
N THR A 189 -5.79 -2.56 -13.22
CA THR A 189 -6.94 -3.46 -13.40
C THR A 189 -6.59 -4.52 -14.41
N SER A 190 -6.69 -5.80 -14.04
CA SER A 190 -6.31 -6.90 -14.91
C SER A 190 -7.21 -6.96 -16.16
N THR A 191 -6.58 -6.87 -17.33
CA THR A 191 -7.23 -6.98 -18.64
C THR A 191 -7.13 -8.39 -19.24
N LEU A 192 -6.58 -9.37 -18.50
CA LEU A 192 -6.43 -10.78 -18.92
C LEU A 192 -7.77 -11.45 -19.25
N ARG A 193 -8.88 -10.98 -18.67
CA ARG A 193 -10.25 -11.44 -18.92
C ARG A 193 -11.06 -10.46 -19.78
N GLY A 194 -10.35 -9.65 -20.58
CA GLY A 194 -10.93 -8.57 -21.38
C GLY A 194 -11.06 -7.24 -20.62
N GLN A 195 -11.55 -6.22 -21.33
CA GLN A 195 -11.51 -4.82 -20.89
C GLN A 195 -12.80 -4.36 -20.20
N GLN A 196 -13.82 -5.22 -20.05
CA GLN A 196 -15.14 -4.80 -19.55
C GLN A 196 -15.12 -4.36 -18.08
N LEU A 197 -14.31 -4.99 -17.23
CA LEU A 197 -14.15 -4.60 -15.82
C LEU A 197 -13.59 -3.18 -15.72
N LEU A 198 -12.46 -2.94 -16.40
CA LEU A 198 -11.85 -1.62 -16.49
C LEU A 198 -12.81 -0.58 -17.09
N LYS A 199 -13.48 -0.89 -18.19
CA LYS A 199 -14.49 0.00 -18.79
C LYS A 199 -15.60 0.36 -17.79
N GLY A 200 -16.07 -0.60 -16.99
CA GLY A 200 -17.02 -0.37 -15.91
C GLY A 200 -16.47 0.63 -14.89
N LEU A 201 -15.25 0.40 -14.39
CA LEU A 201 -14.59 1.28 -13.42
C LEU A 201 -14.41 2.69 -13.98
N LEU A 202 -13.89 2.84 -15.21
CA LEU A 202 -13.68 4.13 -15.88
C LEU A 202 -14.98 4.88 -16.23
N THR A 203 -16.14 4.22 -16.17
CA THR A 203 -17.46 4.84 -16.42
C THR A 203 -18.34 4.88 -15.18
N HIS A 204 -17.77 4.57 -14.00
CA HIS A 204 -18.52 4.54 -12.75
C HIS A 204 -19.07 5.91 -12.36
N LYS A 205 -20.29 5.91 -11.80
CA LYS A 205 -21.05 7.10 -11.38
C LYS A 205 -20.31 7.98 -10.36
N ALA A 206 -19.36 7.44 -9.59
CA ALA A 206 -18.55 8.21 -8.63
C ALA A 206 -17.81 9.39 -9.28
N TRP A 207 -17.34 9.25 -10.52
CA TRP A 207 -16.58 10.29 -11.23
C TRP A 207 -17.46 11.46 -11.72
N GLN A 208 -18.76 11.41 -11.47
CA GLN A 208 -19.70 12.50 -11.76
C GLN A 208 -19.85 13.49 -10.58
N ARG A 209 -19.29 13.17 -9.41
CA ARG A 209 -19.20 14.09 -8.26
C ARG A 209 -18.42 15.35 -8.64
N ALA A 210 -18.81 16.50 -8.10
CA ALA A 210 -18.17 17.78 -8.41
C ALA A 210 -16.66 17.75 -8.13
N GLU A 211 -16.25 17.17 -7.01
CA GLU A 211 -14.84 17.03 -6.57
C GLU A 211 -13.92 16.31 -7.57
N PHE A 212 -14.46 15.52 -8.52
CA PHE A 212 -13.66 14.81 -9.53
C PHE A 212 -13.79 15.35 -10.95
N LYS A 213 -14.56 16.43 -11.16
CA LYS A 213 -14.71 17.06 -12.49
C LYS A 213 -13.49 17.88 -12.90
N ASP A 214 -12.84 18.50 -11.92
CA ASP A 214 -11.65 19.34 -12.13
C ASP A 214 -10.34 18.53 -12.16
N VAL A 215 -10.43 17.20 -11.98
CA VAL A 215 -9.32 16.27 -12.18
C VAL A 215 -8.94 16.29 -13.65
N THR A 216 -7.76 16.85 -13.94
CA THR A 216 -7.23 16.93 -15.30
C THR A 216 -6.43 15.68 -15.65
N PHE A 217 -6.33 15.34 -16.94
CA PHE A 217 -5.33 14.40 -17.46
C PHE A 217 -4.28 15.08 -18.34
#